data_AF-A0A2P6PP51-F1
#
_entry.id   AF-A0A2P6PP51-F1
#
_cell.length_a   1.000
_cell.length_b   1.000
_cell.length_c   1.000
_cell.angle_alpha   90.00
_cell.angle_beta   90.00
_cell.angle_gamma   90.00
#
_symmetry.space_group_name_H-M   'P 1'
#
loop_
_entity.id
_entity.type
_entity.pdbx_description
1 polymer ?
#
loop_
_entity_poly.entity_id
_entity_poly.type
_entity_poly.pdbx_seq_one_letter_code
_entity_poly.pdbx_strand_id
1 'polypeptide(L)'
;MNFGTSLCQRLNIKHLVTSTPNGRDSLPKNLGVKKFGGERVIPGNIIVRQRGTRFHPGNYVGLGKDHTLFALKEGTVKFEKHKLTGRKWVHVEPKDGHVLHPIYANAAAAETVKTV
;
A
#
# COMPACT_ATOMS: atom_id res chain seq x y z
N MET A 1 -6.74 59.98 59.04
CA MET A 1 -7.55 59.57 57.89
C MET A 1 -7.07 58.19 57.46
N ASN A 2 -7.84 57.15 57.78
CA ASN A 2 -7.50 55.76 57.48
C ASN A 2 -7.92 55.43 56.05
N PHE A 3 -7.01 54.90 55.23
CA PHE A 3 -7.38 54.22 53.99
C PHE A 3 -6.70 52.85 53.94
N GLY A 4 -7.44 51.84 54.42
CA GLY A 4 -7.16 50.44 54.14
C GLY A 4 -8.20 49.90 53.16
N THR A 5 -7.74 49.48 51.98
CA THR A 5 -8.42 48.58 51.03
C THR A 5 -7.30 47.75 50.40
N SER A 6 -7.10 46.51 50.85
CA SER A 6 -7.71 45.27 50.36
C SER A 6 -7.15 44.76 49.02
N LEU A 7 -6.62 43.53 49.08
CA LEU A 7 -6.60 42.51 48.03
C LEU A 7 -5.75 42.72 46.76
N CYS A 8 -4.60 42.05 46.78
CA CYS A 8 -4.12 41.02 45.85
C CYS A 8 -4.66 40.95 44.39
N GLN A 9 -3.67 40.75 43.50
CA GLN A 9 -3.66 40.12 42.18
C GLN A 9 -3.98 40.99 40.95
N ARG A 10 -2.92 41.36 40.22
CA ARG A 10 -2.77 40.98 38.80
C ARG A 10 -1.33 41.18 38.32
N LEU A 11 -0.49 40.15 38.43
CA LEU A 11 0.65 40.06 37.50
C LEU A 11 0.05 39.81 36.13
N ASN A 12 0.14 40.81 35.25
CA ASN A 12 -0.18 40.66 33.84
C ASN A 12 0.93 39.84 33.17
N ILE A 13 0.96 38.54 33.46
CA ILE A 13 1.59 37.59 32.54
C ILE A 13 0.68 37.63 31.32
N LYS A 14 1.05 38.47 30.35
CA LYS A 14 0.64 38.26 28.96
C LYS A 14 1.08 36.84 28.69
N HIS A 15 0.16 35.89 28.78
CA HIS A 15 0.39 34.52 28.36
C HIS A 15 0.97 34.68 26.95
N LEU A 16 2.26 34.39 26.78
CA LEU A 16 2.84 34.30 25.45
C LEU A 16 2.02 33.20 24.79
N VAL A 17 1.04 33.62 24.00
CA VAL A 17 0.26 32.71 23.17
C VAL A 17 1.29 32.14 22.21
N THR A 18 1.81 30.97 22.52
CA THR A 18 2.72 30.24 21.66
C THR A 18 1.85 29.48 20.66
N SER A 19 1.16 30.24 19.83
CA SER A 19 0.55 29.74 18.60
C SER A 19 0.90 30.70 17.48
N THR A 20 2.18 30.69 17.12
CA THR A 20 2.67 31.18 15.82
C THR A 20 1.93 30.44 14.70
N PRO A 21 1.62 31.07 13.55
CA PRO A 21 0.79 30.49 12.50
C PRO A 21 1.30 29.09 12.10
N ASN A 22 0.37 28.12 12.10
CA ASN A 22 0.65 26.72 11.80
C ASN A 22 0.84 26.52 10.28
N GLY A 23 2.04 26.83 9.77
CA GLY A 23 2.44 26.67 8.36
C GLY A 23 3.48 25.56 8.12
N ARG A 24 3.47 24.49 8.92
CA ARG A 24 4.42 23.37 8.77
C ARG A 24 3.81 22.27 7.91
N ASP A 25 4.21 22.23 6.65
CA ASP A 25 3.88 21.13 5.75
C ASP A 25 5.10 20.26 5.46
N SER A 26 4.83 18.98 5.21
CA SER A 26 5.87 18.02 4.83
C SER A 26 5.93 17.87 3.31
N LEU A 27 7.13 17.57 2.79
CA LEU A 27 7.33 17.27 1.37
C LEU A 27 6.43 16.10 0.92
N PRO A 28 5.92 16.13 -0.32
CA PRO A 28 5.08 15.07 -0.87
C PRO A 28 5.84 13.74 -0.89
N LYS A 29 5.16 12.65 -0.48
CA LYS A 29 5.76 11.31 -0.36
C LYS A 29 5.51 10.41 -1.58
N ASN A 30 4.88 10.93 -2.63
CA ASN A 30 4.64 10.25 -3.92
C ASN A 30 4.03 8.85 -3.79
N LEU A 31 3.13 8.68 -2.81
CA LEU A 31 2.36 7.45 -2.60
C LEU A 31 1.35 7.24 -3.74
N GLY A 32 0.81 6.03 -3.83
CA GLY A 32 -0.23 5.67 -4.80
C GLY A 32 0.16 4.51 -5.71
N VAL A 33 -0.73 4.25 -6.65
CA VAL A 33 -0.58 3.22 -7.69
C VAL A 33 0.44 3.71 -8.72
N LYS A 34 1.34 2.82 -9.13
CA LYS A 34 2.38 3.05 -10.14
C LYS A 34 2.16 2.24 -11.41
N LYS A 35 1.45 1.10 -11.30
CA LYS A 35 1.06 0.26 -12.43
C LYS A 35 -0.44 -0.03 -12.38
N PHE A 36 -1.15 0.28 -13.45
CA PHE A 36 -2.59 0.06 -13.56
C PHE A 36 -2.93 -1.36 -14.06
N GLY A 37 -4.21 -1.72 -13.97
CA GLY A 37 -4.67 -3.01 -14.47
C GLY A 37 -4.47 -3.12 -15.98
N GLY A 38 -3.96 -4.25 -16.46
CA GLY A 38 -3.65 -4.46 -17.88
C GLY A 38 -2.23 -4.03 -18.28
N GLU A 39 -1.46 -3.40 -17.40
CA GLU A 39 -0.08 -3.01 -17.70
C GLU A 39 0.90 -4.16 -17.53
N ARG A 40 1.90 -4.21 -18.42
CA ARG A 40 3.02 -5.15 -18.34
C ARG A 40 3.99 -4.76 -17.23
N VAL A 41 4.44 -5.76 -16.47
CA VAL A 41 5.42 -5.62 -15.39
C VAL A 41 6.51 -6.67 -15.51
N ILE A 42 7.70 -6.29 -15.06
CA ILE A 42 8.87 -7.18 -14.87
C ILE A 42 9.09 -7.42 -13.36
N PRO A 43 9.80 -8.48 -12.96
CA PRO A 43 10.12 -8.70 -11.55
C PRO A 43 10.86 -7.50 -10.95
N GLY A 44 10.49 -7.12 -9.73
CA GLY A 44 11.02 -5.95 -9.03
C GLY A 44 10.28 -4.63 -9.32
N ASN A 45 9.41 -4.58 -10.34
CA ASN A 45 8.60 -3.38 -10.56
C ASN A 45 7.65 -3.11 -9.39
N ILE A 46 7.61 -1.85 -8.95
CA ILE A 46 6.68 -1.39 -7.92
C ILE A 46 5.30 -1.19 -8.55
N ILE A 47 4.28 -1.80 -7.96
CA ILE A 47 2.88 -1.70 -8.40
C ILE A 47 2.15 -0.63 -7.59
N VAL A 48 2.30 -0.62 -6.26
CA VAL A 48 1.68 0.36 -5.36
C VAL A 48 2.62 0.72 -4.22
N ARG A 49 2.79 2.02 -3.97
CA ARG A 49 3.37 2.54 -2.71
C ARG A 49 2.24 3.02 -1.81
N GLN A 50 2.12 2.47 -0.61
CA GLN A 50 0.98 2.74 0.27
C GLN A 50 1.40 2.96 1.71
N ARG A 51 0.45 3.45 2.53
CA ARG A 51 0.55 3.46 3.98
C ARG A 51 -0.50 2.48 4.50
N GLY A 52 -0.05 1.48 5.25
CA GLY A 52 -0.84 0.29 5.54
C GLY A 52 -1.18 -0.52 4.28
N THR A 53 -2.01 -1.54 4.44
CA THR A 53 -2.42 -2.46 3.36
C THR A 53 -3.80 -2.09 2.80
N ARG A 54 -3.85 -1.03 1.97
CA ARG A 54 -5.08 -0.72 1.20
C ARG A 54 -5.35 -1.78 0.13
N PHE A 55 -4.26 -2.24 -0.49
CA PHE A 55 -4.22 -3.36 -1.39
C PHE A 55 -3.41 -4.49 -0.76
N HIS A 56 -3.91 -5.71 -0.89
CA HIS A 56 -3.27 -6.92 -0.37
C HIS A 56 -2.51 -7.63 -1.50
N PRO A 57 -1.37 -8.27 -1.19
CA PRO A 57 -0.63 -9.05 -2.18
C PRO A 57 -1.42 -10.29 -2.57
N GLY A 58 -1.61 -10.51 -3.86
CA GLY A 58 -2.15 -11.71 -4.44
C GLY A 58 -1.06 -12.54 -5.13
N ASN A 59 -1.43 -13.20 -6.22
CA ASN A 59 -0.55 -14.12 -6.94
C ASN A 59 0.64 -13.38 -7.55
N TYR A 60 1.85 -13.91 -7.35
CA TYR A 60 3.11 -13.38 -7.89
C TYR A 60 3.41 -11.91 -7.52
N VAL A 61 2.91 -11.46 -6.38
CA VAL A 61 3.17 -10.12 -5.82
C VAL A 61 3.79 -10.25 -4.43
N GLY A 62 4.89 -9.53 -4.20
CA GLY A 62 5.54 -9.43 -2.89
C GLY A 62 5.12 -8.19 -2.12
N LEU A 63 5.29 -8.23 -0.79
CA LEU A 63 5.03 -7.11 0.13
C LEU A 63 6.35 -6.67 0.78
N GLY A 64 6.70 -5.40 0.64
CA GLY A 64 7.87 -4.80 1.29
C GLY A 64 7.60 -4.40 2.76
N LYS A 65 8.65 -4.00 3.48
CA LYS A 65 8.57 -3.53 4.88
C LYS A 65 7.63 -2.33 5.05
N ASP A 66 7.58 -1.44 4.08
CA ASP A 66 6.68 -0.28 4.06
C ASP A 66 5.33 -0.58 3.40
N HIS A 67 4.95 -1.86 3.29
CA HIS A 67 3.75 -2.35 2.60
C HIS A 67 3.68 -2.01 1.10
N THR A 68 4.82 -1.67 0.49
CA THR A 68 4.91 -1.51 -0.97
C THR A 68 4.68 -2.85 -1.65
N LEU A 69 3.84 -2.87 -2.69
CA LEU A 69 3.60 -4.05 -3.52
C LEU A 69 4.51 -4.04 -4.73
N PHE A 70 5.17 -5.16 -5.01
CA PHE A 70 6.06 -5.33 -6.16
C PHE A 70 5.84 -6.67 -6.88
N ALA A 71 6.11 -6.71 -8.18
CA ALA A 71 5.95 -7.91 -9.00
C ALA A 71 7.10 -8.91 -8.77
N LEU A 72 6.79 -10.20 -8.71
CA LEU A 72 7.77 -11.29 -8.60
C LEU A 72 8.04 -11.99 -9.95
N LYS A 73 7.12 -11.86 -10.90
CA LYS A 73 7.19 -12.48 -12.22
C LYS A 73 6.83 -11.46 -13.30
N GLU A 74 7.25 -11.75 -14.52
CA GLU A 74 6.86 -10.98 -15.69
C GLU A 74 5.42 -11.31 -16.07
N GLY A 75 4.61 -10.29 -16.34
CA GLY A 75 3.20 -10.49 -16.62
C GLY A 75 2.40 -9.21 -16.67
N THR A 76 1.09 -9.35 -16.49
CA THR A 76 0.13 -8.25 -16.53
C THR A 76 -0.52 -8.06 -15.16
N VAL A 77 -0.65 -6.81 -14.70
CA VAL A 77 -1.27 -6.52 -13.40
C VAL A 77 -2.79 -6.66 -13.47
N LYS A 78 -3.38 -7.31 -12.48
CA LYS A 78 -4.82 -7.44 -12.29
C LYS A 78 -5.23 -7.05 -10.88
N PHE A 79 -6.22 -6.17 -10.79
CA PHE A 79 -6.82 -5.77 -9.53
C PHE A 79 -8.13 -6.54 -9.33
N GLU A 80 -8.30 -7.11 -8.14
CA GLU A 80 -9.51 -7.80 -7.76
C GLU A 80 -10.11 -7.18 -6.49
N LYS A 81 -11.44 -7.16 -6.41
CA LYS A 81 -12.16 -6.77 -5.20
C LYS A 81 -12.99 -7.96 -4.73
N HIS A 82 -12.70 -8.43 -3.52
CA HIS A 82 -13.48 -9.48 -2.89
C HIS A 82 -14.91 -8.98 -2.62
N LYS A 83 -15.92 -9.71 -3.11
CA LYS A 83 -17.32 -9.28 -3.04
C LYS A 83 -17.87 -9.24 -1.61
N LEU A 84 -17.51 -10.23 -0.79
CA LEU A 84 -18.05 -10.36 0.57
C LEU A 84 -17.37 -9.42 1.56
N THR A 85 -16.03 -9.38 1.55
CA THR A 85 -15.23 -8.61 2.52
C THR A 85 -14.89 -7.20 2.03
N GLY A 86 -15.06 -6.91 0.74
CA GLY A 86 -14.66 -5.65 0.13
C GLY A 86 -13.14 -5.43 0.00
N ARG A 87 -12.31 -6.39 0.46
CA ARG A 87 -10.84 -6.31 0.41
C ARG A 87 -10.36 -6.32 -1.04
N LYS A 88 -9.35 -5.49 -1.32
CA LYS A 88 -8.75 -5.37 -2.65
C LYS A 88 -7.43 -6.13 -2.70
N TRP A 89 -7.25 -6.89 -3.76
CA TRP A 89 -6.09 -7.73 -4.01
C TRP A 89 -5.44 -7.34 -5.33
N VAL A 90 -4.14 -7.54 -5.41
CA VAL A 90 -3.34 -7.27 -6.62
C VAL A 90 -2.64 -8.55 -7.02
N HIS A 91 -2.90 -9.01 -8.23
CA HIS A 91 -2.32 -10.20 -8.82
C HIS A 91 -1.49 -9.79 -10.04
N VAL A 92 -0.47 -10.57 -10.34
CA VAL A 92 0.21 -10.54 -11.64
C VAL A 92 -0.17 -11.82 -12.37
N GLU A 93 -0.75 -11.69 -13.55
CA GLU A 93 -1.00 -12.81 -14.46
C GLU A 93 0.28 -13.04 -15.28
N PRO A 94 1.02 -14.13 -15.06
CA PRO A 94 2.31 -14.37 -15.71
C PRO A 94 2.12 -14.60 -17.20
N LYS A 95 3.02 -14.05 -18.03
CA LYS A 95 3.01 -14.28 -19.49
C LYS A 95 3.33 -15.73 -19.84
N ASP A 96 4.22 -16.35 -19.07
CA ASP A 96 4.73 -17.70 -19.32
C ASP A 96 3.79 -18.82 -18.83
N GLY A 97 2.59 -18.45 -18.37
CA GLY A 97 1.63 -19.38 -17.75
C GLY A 97 1.92 -19.65 -16.28
N HIS A 98 1.06 -20.46 -15.66
CA HIS A 98 1.22 -20.87 -14.26
C HIS A 98 2.13 -22.10 -14.19
N VAL A 99 3.15 -22.05 -13.33
CA VAL A 99 4.00 -23.22 -13.08
C VAL A 99 3.20 -24.22 -12.25
N LEU A 100 2.89 -25.38 -12.83
CA LEU A 100 2.33 -26.50 -12.07
C LEU A 100 3.41 -27.11 -11.18
N HIS A 101 3.06 -27.46 -9.94
CA HIS A 101 3.97 -28.18 -9.06
C HIS A 101 4.35 -29.53 -9.71
N PRO A 102 5.61 -29.99 -9.64
CA PRO A 102 6.09 -31.19 -10.34
C PRO A 102 5.29 -32.47 -10.05
N ILE A 103 4.68 -32.57 -8.86
CA ILE A 103 3.75 -33.67 -8.52
C ILE A 103 2.58 -33.77 -9.51
N TYR A 104 2.13 -32.65 -10.09
CA TYR A 104 1.04 -32.59 -11.08
C TYR A 104 1.54 -32.40 -12.53
N ALA A 105 2.80 -32.05 -12.73
CA ALA A 105 3.37 -31.86 -14.08
C ALA A 105 3.36 -33.16 -14.90
N ASN A 106 3.57 -34.30 -14.24
CA ASN A 106 3.55 -35.63 -14.87
C ASN A 106 2.16 -36.04 -15.38
N ALA A 107 1.09 -35.50 -14.81
CA ALA A 107 -0.29 -35.80 -15.23
C ALA A 107 -0.70 -34.99 -16.47
N ALA A 108 -0.30 -33.71 -16.56
CA ALA A 108 -0.63 -32.85 -17.70
C ALA A 108 0.11 -33.27 -18.99
N ALA A 109 1.32 -33.82 -18.89
CA ALA A 109 2.05 -34.38 -20.03
C ALA A 109 1.41 -35.66 -20.60
N ALA A 110 0.51 -36.33 -19.87
CA ALA A 110 -0.14 -37.57 -20.29
C ALA A 110 -1.36 -37.37 -21.19
N GLU A 111 -1.90 -36.14 -21.29
CA GLU A 111 -3.09 -35.84 -22.10
C GLU A 111 -2.76 -35.60 -23.59
N THR A 112 -1.52 -35.24 -23.92
CA THR A 112 -1.07 -34.99 -25.31
C THR A 112 -0.69 -36.25 -26.09
N VAL A 113 -0.60 -37.41 -25.43
CA VAL A 113 -0.17 -38.69 -26.05
C VAL A 113 -1.36 -39.52 -26.57
N LYS A 114 -2.61 -39.11 -26.29
CA LYS A 114 -3.82 -39.88 -26.68
C LYS A 114 -4.40 -39.53 -28.05
N THR A 115 -3.70 -38.71 -28.84
CA THR A 115 -4.07 -38.38 -30.21
C THR A 115 -2.84 -38.49 -31.13
N VAL A 116 -2.46 -39.73 -31.41
CA VAL A 116 -1.83 -40.17 -32.67
C VAL A 116 -2.39 -41.55 -32.98
#